data_AF-A0A934QTZ5-F1
#
_entry.id   AF-A0A934QTZ5-F1
#
_cell.length_a   1.000
_cell.length_b   1.000
_cell.length_c   1.000
_cell.angle_alpha   90.00
_cell.angle_beta   90.00
_cell.angle_gamma   90.00
#
_symmetry.space_group_name_H-M   'P 1'
#
loop_
_entity.id
_entity.type
_entity.pdbx_description
1 polymer ?
#
loop_
_entity_poly.entity_id
_entity_poly.type
_entity_poly.pdbx_seq_one_letter_code
_entity_poly.pdbx_strand_id
1 'polypeptide(L)'
;MMVTINYPAWQARDLYMVVIRDGGRFYPTDETLYYTRAYAEDALRSLAAPGRDLTILYYDGSFYARCVVCGEVCDPDYWVFLSWGELEDFLWDEPGWQATNEHHVFCPHHAPHQDWRGW
;
A
#
# COMPACT_ATOMS: atom_id res chain seq x y z
N MET A 1 -16.53 15.85 -24.13
CA MET A 1 -15.20 15.28 -23.85
C MET A 1 -15.23 14.78 -22.42
N MET A 2 -15.37 13.46 -22.23
CA MET A 2 -15.42 12.86 -20.89
C MET A 2 -13.97 12.77 -20.41
N VAL A 3 -13.64 13.42 -19.29
CA VAL A 3 -12.33 13.27 -18.66
C VAL A 3 -12.33 11.87 -18.05
N THR A 4 -11.59 10.93 -18.63
CA THR A 4 -11.33 9.65 -18.00
C THR A 4 -10.34 9.89 -16.86
N ILE A 5 -10.84 9.93 -15.63
CA ILE A 5 -9.98 9.99 -14.45
C ILE A 5 -9.48 8.58 -14.20
N ASN A 6 -8.19 8.34 -14.42
CA ASN A 6 -7.54 7.10 -14.02
C ASN A 6 -7.01 7.27 -12.60
N TYR A 7 -7.36 6.32 -11.72
CA TYR A 7 -6.86 6.25 -10.35
C TYR A 7 -5.73 5.20 -10.30
N PRO A 8 -4.48 5.54 -10.69
CA PRO A 8 -3.40 4.55 -10.77
C PRO A 8 -3.19 3.88 -9.41
N ALA A 9 -2.89 2.59 -9.40
CA ALA A 9 -2.60 1.89 -8.17
C ALA A 9 -1.28 2.38 -7.57
N TRP A 10 -0.29 2.72 -8.39
CA TRP A 10 0.95 3.36 -7.91
C TRP A 10 0.82 4.89 -7.82
N GLN A 11 1.34 5.49 -6.76
CA GLN A 11 1.58 6.93 -6.69
C GLN A 11 2.99 7.22 -6.16
N ALA A 12 3.67 8.17 -6.79
CA ALA A 12 4.84 8.82 -6.22
C ALA A 12 4.39 9.65 -5.00
N ARG A 13 4.64 9.12 -3.81
CA ARG A 13 4.25 9.75 -2.55
C ARG A 13 5.22 9.33 -1.47
N ASP A 14 5.77 10.32 -0.77
CA ASP A 14 6.62 10.09 0.38
C ASP A 14 5.86 9.35 1.48
N LEU A 15 6.37 8.18 1.82
CA LEU A 15 5.91 7.36 2.93
C LEU A 15 7.05 7.05 3.87
N TYR A 16 6.71 7.01 5.15
CA TYR A 16 7.63 6.69 6.22
C TYR A 16 7.03 5.60 7.07
N MET A 17 7.84 4.63 7.48
CA MET A 17 7.42 3.57 8.39
C MET A 17 8.39 3.47 9.55
N VAL A 18 7.87 3.41 10.77
CA VAL A 18 8.69 3.11 11.95
C VAL A 18 8.82 1.59 12.05
N VAL A 19 10.05 1.11 12.16
CA VAL A 19 10.35 -0.33 12.19
C VAL A 19 11.31 -0.63 13.34
N ILE A 20 11.22 -1.86 13.85
CA ILE A 20 12.21 -2.46 14.73
C ILE A 20 13.33 -3.03 13.88
N ARG A 21 14.56 -2.66 14.18
CA ARG A 21 15.77 -3.25 13.61
C ARG A 21 16.29 -4.35 14.55
N ASP A 22 16.40 -5.57 14.06
CA ASP A 22 16.98 -6.68 14.82
C ASP A 22 17.81 -7.58 13.90
N GLY A 23 19.09 -7.76 14.24
CA GLY A 23 20.02 -8.59 13.45
C GLY A 23 20.17 -8.20 11.98
N GLY A 24 19.95 -6.92 11.63
CA GLY A 24 19.97 -6.44 10.25
C GLY A 24 18.65 -6.65 9.47
N ARG A 25 17.61 -7.16 10.13
CA ARG A 25 16.24 -7.24 9.60
C ARG A 25 15.39 -6.11 10.15
N PHE A 26 14.33 -5.77 9.41
CA PHE A 26 13.34 -4.75 9.79
C PHE A 26 11.98 -5.41 9.99
N TYR A 27 11.32 -5.06 11.09
CA TYR A 27 9.97 -5.54 11.42
C TYR A 27 9.05 -4.33 11.65
N PRO A 28 7.86 -4.27 11.04
CA PRO A 28 6.92 -3.18 11.28
C PRO A 28 6.49 -3.15 12.76
N THR A 29 6.29 -1.95 13.32
CA THR A 29 5.82 -1.80 14.71
C THR A 29 4.33 -2.09 14.86
N ASP A 30 3.55 -1.73 13.85
CA ASP A 30 2.08 -1.69 13.87
C ASP A 30 1.47 -1.48 12.46
N GLU A 31 2.24 -1.69 11.39
CA GLU A 31 1.87 -1.44 9.98
C GLU A 31 1.48 0.02 9.65
N THR A 32 1.64 0.96 10.58
CA THR A 32 1.31 2.37 10.37
C THR A 32 2.27 3.03 9.39
N LEU A 33 1.71 3.53 8.27
CA LEU A 33 2.40 4.36 7.30
C LEU A 33 2.15 5.85 7.58
N TYR A 34 3.22 6.63 7.64
CA TYR A 34 3.19 8.07 7.89
C TYR A 34 3.44 8.84 6.59
N TYR A 35 2.63 9.86 6.32
CA TYR A 35 2.76 10.71 5.12
C TYR A 35 3.76 11.87 5.27
N THR A 36 4.33 12.05 6.47
CA THR A 36 5.35 13.05 6.71
C THR A 36 6.43 12.47 7.60
N ARG A 37 7.67 12.91 7.36
CA ARG A 37 8.81 12.54 8.21
C ARG A 37 8.60 12.96 9.66
N ALA A 38 8.01 14.14 9.88
CA ALA A 38 7.76 14.68 11.22
C ALA A 38 6.87 13.74 12.06
N TYR A 39 5.79 13.22 11.47
CA TYR A 39 4.92 12.27 12.19
C TYR A 39 5.61 10.93 12.46
N ALA A 40 6.42 10.43 11.53
CA ALA A 40 7.23 9.23 11.78
C ALA A 40 8.23 9.44 12.92
N GLU A 41 8.84 10.63 13.02
CA GLU A 41 9.76 10.98 14.10
C GLU A 41 9.04 11.12 15.45
N ASP A 42 7.83 11.68 15.48
CA ASP A 42 6.98 11.73 16.68
C ASP A 42 6.59 10.32 17.15
N ALA A 43 6.21 9.44 16.22
CA ALA A 43 5.90 8.06 16.52
C ALA A 43 7.13 7.29 17.04
N LEU A 44 8.29 7.45 16.39
CA LEU A 44 9.54 6.84 16.84
C LEU A 44 9.88 7.25 18.28
N ARG A 45 9.72 8.54 18.62
CA ARG A 45 9.91 9.04 19.99
C ARG A 45 8.93 8.39 20.98
N SER A 46 7.68 8.22 20.57
CA SER A 46 6.62 7.66 21.41
C SER A 46 6.77 6.16 21.64
N LEU A 47 7.33 5.44 20.67
CA LEU A 47 7.55 3.98 20.72
C LEU A 47 8.89 3.59 21.36
N ALA A 48 9.77 4.55 21.61
CA ALA A 48 11.09 4.32 22.18
C ALA A 48 10.98 3.62 23.55
N ALA A 49 11.48 2.39 23.61
CA ALA A 49 11.53 1.59 24.83
C ALA A 49 12.94 1.04 25.03
N PRO A 50 13.43 0.87 26.28
CA PRO A 50 14.72 0.26 26.54
C PRO A 50 14.86 -1.10 25.84
N GLY A 51 15.96 -1.29 25.11
CA GLY A 51 16.24 -2.53 24.39
C GLY A 51 15.58 -2.67 23.01
N ARG A 52 14.79 -1.70 22.56
CA ARG A 52 14.30 -1.65 21.17
C ARG A 52 15.16 -0.72 20.32
N ASP A 53 15.72 -1.27 19.25
CA ASP A 53 16.40 -0.50 18.21
C ASP A 53 15.38 -0.14 17.14
N LEU A 54 14.85 1.10 17.19
CA LEU A 54 13.86 1.61 16.25
C LEU A 54 14.52 2.49 15.20
N THR A 55 14.02 2.42 13.97
CA THR A 55 14.43 3.32 12.89
C THR A 55 13.26 3.68 11.98
N ILE A 56 13.47 4.65 11.10
CA ILE A 56 12.48 5.08 10.09
C ILE A 56 12.99 4.63 8.73
N LEU A 57 12.16 3.87 8.02
CA LEU A 57 12.34 3.60 6.59
C LEU A 57 11.58 4.63 5.78
N TYR A 58 12.14 4.98 4.62
CA TYR A 58 11.55 5.91 3.65
C TYR A 58 11.26 5.18 2.35
N TYR A 59 10.09 5.48 1.79
CA TYR A 59 9.62 4.96 0.51
C TYR A 59 9.17 6.15 -0.35
N ASP A 60 9.57 6.16 -1.62
CA ASP A 60 9.27 7.20 -2.60
C ASP A 60 7.95 6.96 -3.35
N GLY A 61 7.24 5.87 -3.02
CA GLY A 61 5.94 5.55 -3.58
C GLY A 61 5.13 4.60 -2.72
N SER A 62 3.84 4.51 -3.07
CA SER A 62 2.88 3.55 -2.52
C SER A 62 2.08 2.88 -3.62
N PHE A 63 1.60 1.68 -3.32
CA PHE A 63 0.57 1.01 -4.08
C PHE A 63 -0.76 1.11 -3.33
N TYR A 64 -1.85 1.25 -4.07
CA TYR A 64 -3.18 1.50 -3.54
C TYR A 64 -4.15 0.43 -4.04
N ALA A 65 -4.82 -0.27 -3.13
CA ALA A 65 -5.90 -1.21 -3.46
C ALA A 65 -7.19 -0.44 -3.83
N ARG A 66 -7.14 0.28 -4.95
CA ARG A 66 -8.24 1.11 -5.45
C ARG A 66 -8.51 0.88 -6.92
N CYS A 67 -9.76 0.86 -7.31
CA CYS A 67 -10.15 0.66 -8.69
C CYS A 67 -9.66 1.81 -9.58
N VAL A 68 -8.95 1.48 -10.65
CA VAL A 68 -8.43 2.44 -11.62
C VAL A 68 -9.55 3.22 -12.33
N VAL A 69 -10.75 2.66 -12.41
CA VAL A 69 -11.91 3.24 -13.11
C VAL A 69 -12.73 4.16 -12.20
N CYS A 70 -13.18 3.68 -11.04
CA CYS A 70 -14.06 4.45 -10.14
C CYS A 70 -13.39 5.01 -8.90
N GLY A 71 -12.13 4.65 -8.61
CA GLY A 71 -11.41 5.09 -7.42
C GLY A 71 -11.88 4.46 -6.11
N GLU A 72 -12.86 3.56 -6.15
CA GLU A 72 -13.33 2.78 -4.99
C GLU A 72 -12.15 2.02 -4.38
N VAL A 73 -12.05 2.02 -3.06
CA VAL A 73 -11.02 1.28 -2.30
C VAL A 73 -11.59 -0.06 -1.86
N CYS A 74 -10.75 -1.09 -1.83
CA CYS A 74 -11.13 -2.44 -1.41
C CYS A 74 -11.52 -2.49 0.07
N ASP A 75 -10.64 -1.97 0.92
CA ASP A 75 -10.89 -1.76 2.34
C ASP A 75 -10.44 -0.33 2.72
N PRO A 76 -11.35 0.56 3.15
CA PRO A 76 -11.00 1.91 3.60
C PRO A 76 -10.02 1.98 4.78
N ASP A 77 -9.96 0.93 5.60
CA ASP A 77 -9.05 0.82 6.73
C ASP A 77 -7.68 0.25 6.30
N TYR A 78 -7.61 -0.45 5.16
CA TYR A 78 -6.39 -1.10 4.66
C TYR A 78 -6.27 -1.05 3.13
N TRP A 79 -5.69 0.03 2.61
CA TRP A 79 -5.64 0.29 1.15
C TRP A 79 -4.32 0.83 0.64
N VAL A 80 -3.27 0.88 1.46
CA VAL A 80 -1.94 1.42 1.08
C VAL A 80 -0.85 0.40 1.39
N PHE A 81 -0.04 0.08 0.38
CA PHE A 81 0.95 -0.99 0.40
C PHE A 81 2.32 -0.46 -0.03
N LEU A 82 3.39 -1.04 0.51
CA LEU A 82 4.77 -0.62 0.22
C LEU A 82 5.33 -1.30 -1.03
N SER A 83 4.79 -2.47 -1.38
CA SER A 83 5.15 -3.21 -2.59
C SER A 83 3.92 -3.67 -3.37
N TRP A 84 4.10 -3.94 -4.66
CA TRP A 84 3.06 -4.50 -5.50
C TRP A 84 2.68 -5.92 -5.05
N GLY A 85 3.66 -6.74 -4.67
CA GLY A 85 3.42 -8.10 -4.18
C GLY A 85 2.55 -8.14 -2.91
N GLU A 86 2.78 -7.26 -1.95
CA GLU A 86 1.90 -7.15 -0.76
C GLU A 86 0.46 -6.78 -1.14
N LEU A 87 0.28 -5.91 -2.14
CA LEU A 87 -1.04 -5.57 -2.64
C LEU A 87 -1.69 -6.77 -3.35
N GLU A 88 -0.94 -7.49 -4.19
CA GLU A 88 -1.44 -8.69 -4.87
C GLU A 88 -1.86 -9.77 -3.87
N ASP A 89 -1.04 -10.01 -2.85
CA ASP A 89 -1.34 -10.95 -1.76
C ASP A 89 -2.62 -10.54 -1.02
N PHE A 90 -2.79 -9.24 -0.73
CA PHE A 90 -4.03 -8.73 -0.13
C PHE A 90 -5.25 -8.94 -1.05
N LEU A 91 -5.15 -8.57 -2.33
CA LEU A 91 -6.26 -8.69 -3.26
C LEU A 91 -6.63 -10.15 -3.60
N TRP A 92 -5.70 -11.08 -3.41
CA TRP A 92 -5.96 -12.51 -3.59
C TRP A 92 -7.09 -13.01 -2.69
N ASP A 93 -7.21 -12.44 -1.49
CA ASP A 93 -8.22 -12.79 -0.50
C ASP A 93 -9.52 -11.98 -0.64
N GLU A 94 -9.58 -11.02 -1.57
CA GLU A 94 -10.68 -10.06 -1.74
C GLU A 94 -11.59 -10.39 -2.93
N PRO A 95 -12.80 -10.95 -2.72
CA PRO A 95 -13.59 -11.54 -3.79
C PRO A 95 -13.96 -10.54 -4.91
N GLY A 96 -13.51 -10.84 -6.12
CA GLY A 96 -13.84 -10.10 -7.33
C GLY A 96 -12.96 -8.87 -7.59
N TRP A 97 -12.06 -8.52 -6.68
CA TRP A 97 -11.00 -7.56 -6.96
C TRP A 97 -9.92 -8.22 -7.81
N GLN A 98 -9.31 -7.45 -8.72
CA GLN A 98 -8.29 -7.97 -9.62
C GLN A 98 -7.16 -6.97 -9.77
N ALA A 99 -5.92 -7.48 -9.79
CA ALA A 99 -4.70 -6.75 -10.09
C ALA A 99 -4.17 -7.19 -11.48
N THR A 100 -3.44 -6.31 -12.18
CA THR A 100 -2.74 -6.66 -13.43
C THR A 100 -1.25 -6.38 -13.35
N ASN A 101 -0.47 -7.05 -14.20
CA ASN A 101 1.00 -6.87 -14.28
C ASN A 101 1.42 -5.43 -14.63
N GLU A 102 0.53 -4.62 -15.19
CA GLU A 102 0.74 -3.19 -15.45
C GLU A 102 0.42 -2.29 -14.24
N HIS A 103 0.26 -2.86 -13.04
CA HIS A 103 -0.11 -2.18 -11.81
C HIS A 103 -1.47 -1.46 -11.87
N HIS A 104 -2.47 -2.11 -12.46
CA HIS A 104 -3.86 -1.69 -12.37
C HIS A 104 -4.62 -2.55 -11.36
N VAL A 105 -5.55 -1.93 -10.63
CA VAL A 105 -6.48 -2.62 -9.73
C VAL A 105 -7.90 -2.34 -10.20
N PHE A 106 -8.77 -3.35 -10.16
CA PHE A 106 -10.17 -3.24 -10.56
C PHE A 106 -11.07 -3.78 -9.46
N CYS A 107 -12.16 -3.05 -9.15
CA CYS A 107 -13.20 -3.55 -8.25
C CYS A 107 -14.11 -4.55 -8.98
N PRO A 108 -14.93 -5.36 -8.27
CA PRO A 108 -15.80 -6.36 -8.89
C PRO A 108 -16.75 -5.83 -9.97
N HIS A 109 -17.10 -4.54 -9.92
CA HIS A 109 -17.96 -3.91 -10.92
C HIS A 109 -17.24 -3.58 -12.24
N HIS A 110 -15.95 -3.25 -12.17
CA HIS A 110 -15.14 -2.81 -13.32
C HIS A 110 -14.09 -3.84 -13.73
N ALA A 111 -13.97 -4.94 -12.98
CA ALA A 111 -13.08 -6.04 -13.31
C ALA A 111 -13.39 -6.50 -14.74
N PRO A 112 -12.36 -6.63 -15.60
CA PRO A 112 -12.57 -7.21 -16.91
C PRO A 112 -13.19 -8.59 -16.73
N HIS A 113 -14.30 -8.87 -17.43
CA HIS A 113 -14.95 -10.18 -17.39
C HIS A 113 -13.88 -11.28 -17.59
N GLN A 114 -13.99 -12.36 -16.80
CA GLN A 114 -13.01 -13.40 -16.47
C GLN A 114 -12.26 -14.12 -17.63
N ASP A 115 -12.37 -13.66 -18.86
CA ASP A 115 -11.64 -14.15 -20.04
C ASP A 115 -10.22 -13.57 -20.15
N TRP A 116 -9.83 -12.62 -19.28
CA TRP A 116 -8.46 -12.11 -19.17
C TRP A 116 -7.58 -13.01 -18.27
N ARG A 117 -7.34 -14.24 -18.70
CA ARG A 117 -6.22 -15.05 -18.17
C ARG A 117 -4.97 -14.85 -19.03
N GLY A 118 -4.41 -13.65 -18.98
CA GLY A 118 -3.05 -13.39 -19.44
C GLY A 118 -2.08 -13.70 -18.30
N TRP A 119 -1.63 -14.96 -18.24
CA TRP A 119 -0.48 -15.37 -17.44
C TRP A 119 0.81 -14.73 -17.94
#